data_AF-A0A2S0NH72-F1
#
_entry.id   AF-A0A2S0NH72-F1
#
_cell.length_a   1.000
_cell.length_b   1.000
_cell.length_c   1.000
_cell.angle_alpha   90.00
_cell.angle_beta   90.00
_cell.angle_gamma   90.00
#
_symmetry.space_group_name_H-M   'P 1'
#
loop_
_entity.id
_entity.type
_entity.pdbx_description
1 polymer ?
#
loop_
_entity_poly.entity_id
_entity_poly.type
_entity_poly.pdbx_seq_one_letter_code
_entity_poly.pdbx_strand_id
1 'polypeptide(L)'
;MNRRHAVTVALCWGLLCLALAFVEWASLSMVGFPDGHLTVFDRETVSPRRVLLVLCVAQALIIPTLALAGRLRRGAALALAIVAAGLLVVAPMVALPGCPGSPACRAAYEALTGRVLDHGIGG
;
A
#
# COMPACT_ATOMS: atom_id res chain seq x y z
N MET A 1 -12.48 21.77 12.52
CA MET A 1 -11.08 21.31 12.68
C MET A 1 -10.15 22.49 12.49
N ASN A 2 -9.32 22.85 13.47
CA ASN A 2 -8.36 23.96 13.33
C ASN A 2 -7.28 23.62 12.30
N ARG A 3 -6.78 24.62 11.57
CA ARG A 3 -5.72 24.47 10.54
C ARG A 3 -4.51 23.70 11.04
N ARG A 4 -4.09 23.94 12.29
CA ARG A 4 -2.95 23.25 12.91
C ARG A 4 -3.18 21.74 13.00
N HIS A 5 -4.35 21.30 13.49
CA HIS A 5 -4.69 19.88 13.56
C HIS A 5 -4.77 19.23 12.18
N ALA A 6 -5.33 19.93 11.18
CA ALA A 6 -5.38 19.39 9.81
C ALA A 6 -3.97 19.16 9.22
N VAL A 7 -3.05 20.09 9.46
CA VAL A 7 -1.65 19.94 9.03
C VAL A 7 -0.97 18.80 9.79
N THR A 8 -1.13 18.70 11.11
CA THR A 8 -0.54 17.61 11.90
C THR A 8 -1.04 16.25 11.42
N VAL A 9 -2.34 16.08 11.23
CA VAL A 9 -2.93 14.84 10.72
C VAL A 9 -2.40 14.50 9.33
N ALA A 10 -2.32 15.48 8.43
CA ALA A 10 -1.79 15.29 7.09
C ALA A 10 -0.30 14.86 7.13
N LEU A 11 0.52 15.48 7.99
CA LEU A 11 1.93 15.12 8.15
C LEU A 11 2.09 13.70 8.71
N CYS A 12 1.31 13.33 9.73
CA CYS A 12 1.31 11.97 10.27
C CYS A 12 0.93 10.94 9.20
N TRP A 13 -0.08 11.25 8.37
CA TRP A 13 -0.47 10.41 7.23
C TRP A 13 0.66 10.27 6.21
N GLY A 14 1.32 11.37 5.86
CA GLY A 14 2.45 11.35 4.94
C GLY A 14 3.62 10.51 5.45
N LEU A 15 3.97 10.65 6.72
CA LEU A 15 5.01 9.83 7.37
C LEU A 15 4.65 8.34 7.37
N LEU A 16 3.40 8.00 7.68
CA LEU A 16 2.91 6.62 7.62
C LEU A 16 3.04 6.04 6.20
N CYS A 17 2.64 6.80 5.19
CA CYS A 17 2.74 6.37 3.79
C CYS A 17 4.19 6.17 3.34
N LEU A 18 5.12 7.04 3.78
CA LEU A 18 6.55 6.87 3.50
C LEU A 18 7.13 5.63 4.20
N ALA A 19 6.75 5.38 5.45
CA ALA A 19 7.17 4.18 6.16
C ALA A 19 6.69 2.91 5.46
N LEU A 20 5.43 2.87 5.03
CA LEU A 20 4.88 1.76 4.25
C LEU A 20 5.57 1.60 2.90
N ALA A 21 5.81 2.70 2.18
CA ALA A 21 6.54 2.68 0.92
C ALA A 21 7.97 2.14 1.09
N PHE A 22 8.64 2.49 2.18
CA PHE A 22 9.98 1.99 2.49
C PHE A 22 9.97 0.48 2.78
N VAL A 23 9.04 0.01 3.61
CA VAL A 23 8.90 -1.43 3.90
C VAL A 23 8.60 -2.22 2.63
N GLU A 24 7.70 -1.72 1.80
CA GLU A 24 7.35 -2.38 0.54
C GLU A 24 8.49 -2.34 -0.47
N TRP A 25 9.23 -1.24 -0.55
CA TRP A 25 10.44 -1.15 -1.38
C TRP A 25 11.49 -2.17 -0.95
N ALA A 26 11.72 -2.33 0.35
CA ALA A 26 12.63 -3.32 0.90
C ALA A 26 12.15 -4.75 0.63
N SER A 27 10.84 -5.01 0.68
CA SER A 27 10.29 -6.31 0.29
C SER A 27 10.50 -6.59 -1.21
N LEU A 28 10.19 -5.62 -2.07
CA LEU A 28 10.34 -5.73 -3.52
C LEU A 28 11.80 -5.87 -3.97
N SER A 29 12.76 -5.31 -3.22
CA SER A 29 14.19 -5.45 -3.51
C SER A 29 14.74 -6.84 -3.18
N MET A 30 14.03 -7.61 -2.35
CA MET A 30 14.36 -8.99 -1.99
C MET A 30 13.60 -10.05 -2.82
N VAL A 31 12.70 -9.62 -3.71
CA VAL A 31 11.94 -10.54 -4.57
C VAL A 31 12.91 -11.30 -5.48
N GLY A 32 12.85 -12.64 -5.42
CA GLY A 32 13.75 -13.54 -6.16
C GLY A 32 15.12 -13.73 -5.52
N PHE A 33 15.40 -13.21 -4.32
CA PHE A 33 16.64 -13.55 -3.62
C PHE A 33 16.53 -14.90 -2.90
N PRO A 34 17.57 -15.77 -2.89
CA PRO A 34 18.92 -15.59 -3.44
C PRO A 34 19.15 -16.16 -4.86
N ASP A 35 18.27 -17.02 -5.36
CA ASP A 35 18.47 -17.85 -6.55
C ASP A 35 17.92 -17.23 -7.85
N GLY A 36 17.27 -16.08 -7.76
CA GLY A 36 16.61 -15.39 -8.86
C GLY A 36 15.22 -15.95 -9.19
N HIS A 37 14.73 -16.95 -8.45
CA HIS A 37 13.48 -17.62 -8.80
C HIS A 37 12.26 -16.83 -8.33
N LEU A 38 11.38 -16.49 -9.28
CA LEU A 38 10.10 -15.83 -9.00
C LEU A 38 8.96 -16.83 -9.00
N THR A 39 8.24 -16.89 -7.88
CA THR A 39 6.99 -17.64 -7.76
C THR A 39 5.93 -17.10 -8.71
N VAL A 40 4.89 -17.89 -8.99
CA VAL A 40 3.77 -17.43 -9.84
C VAL A 40 3.10 -16.21 -9.21
N PHE A 41 2.91 -16.25 -7.88
CA PHE A 41 2.37 -15.13 -7.11
C PHE A 41 3.22 -13.86 -7.26
N ASP A 42 4.55 -13.96 -7.16
CA ASP A 42 5.42 -12.78 -7.31
C ASP A 42 5.32 -12.18 -8.71
N ARG A 43 5.30 -13.00 -9.76
CA ARG A 43 5.19 -12.50 -11.15
C ARG A 43 3.91 -11.71 -11.38
N GLU A 44 2.81 -12.15 -10.78
CA GLU A 44 1.52 -11.49 -10.92
C GLU A 44 1.39 -10.24 -10.04
N THR A 45 2.01 -10.25 -8.85
CA THR A 45 1.82 -9.19 -7.86
C THR A 45 2.89 -8.10 -7.85
N VAL A 46 4.08 -8.33 -8.43
CA VAL A 46 5.16 -7.32 -8.45
C VAL A 46 4.73 -6.02 -9.14
N SER A 47 4.04 -6.11 -10.28
CA SER A 47 3.57 -4.92 -11.00
C SER A 47 2.56 -4.09 -10.18
N PRO A 48 1.43 -4.65 -9.69
CA PRO A 48 0.49 -3.88 -8.88
C PRO A 48 1.11 -3.37 -7.57
N ARG A 49 2.00 -4.15 -6.94
CA ARG A 49 2.76 -3.71 -5.74
C ARG A 49 3.61 -2.48 -6.02
N ARG A 50 4.32 -2.42 -7.16
CA ARG A 50 5.08 -1.22 -7.59
C ARG A 50 4.15 -0.02 -7.82
N VAL A 51 2.97 -0.22 -8.41
CA VAL A 51 1.99 0.86 -8.59
C VAL A 51 1.50 1.38 -7.24
N LEU A 52 1.18 0.50 -6.30
CA LEU A 52 0.76 0.87 -4.94
C LEU A 52 1.86 1.64 -4.20
N LEU A 53 3.13 1.21 -4.33
CA LEU A 53 4.28 1.92 -3.77
C LEU A 53 4.36 3.36 -4.31
N VAL A 54 4.28 3.54 -5.63
CA VAL A 54 4.32 4.87 -6.25
C VAL A 54 3.14 5.74 -5.78
N LEU A 55 1.94 5.17 -5.73
CA LEU A 55 0.76 5.87 -5.20
C LEU A 55 0.94 6.27 -3.73
N CYS A 56 1.59 5.42 -2.93
CA CYS A 56 1.86 5.67 -1.52
C CYS A 56 2.84 6.83 -1.33
N VAL A 57 3.89 6.90 -2.15
CA VAL A 57 4.81 8.05 -2.19
C VAL A 57 4.09 9.32 -2.67
N ALA A 58 3.28 9.22 -3.73
CA ALA A 58 2.57 10.37 -4.28
C ALA A 58 1.62 10.99 -3.24
N GLN A 59 0.82 10.19 -2.54
CA GLN A 59 -0.08 10.70 -1.49
C GLN A 59 0.69 11.29 -0.29
N ALA A 60 1.87 10.74 0.03
CA ALA A 60 2.71 11.24 1.10
C ALA A 60 3.23 12.65 0.84
N LEU A 61 3.35 13.04 -0.43
CA LEU A 61 3.75 14.38 -0.85
C LEU A 61 2.52 15.29 -1.04
N ILE A 62 1.48 14.80 -1.71
CA ILE A 62 0.33 15.61 -2.13
C ILE A 62 -0.54 16.03 -0.93
N ILE A 63 -0.88 15.11 -0.02
CA ILE A 63 -1.82 15.43 1.08
C ILE A 63 -1.22 16.47 2.05
N PRO A 64 0.04 16.34 2.52
CA PRO A 64 0.66 17.36 3.35
C PRO A 64 0.85 18.70 2.65
N THR A 65 1.26 18.72 1.38
CA THR A 65 1.46 19.98 0.63
C THR A 65 0.16 20.74 0.44
N LEU A 66 -0.94 20.05 0.11
CA LEU A 66 -2.27 20.66 0.02
C LEU A 66 -2.80 21.15 1.38
N ALA A 67 -2.48 20.45 2.47
CA ALA A 67 -2.82 20.88 3.82
C ALA A 67 -2.04 22.14 4.25
N LEU A 68 -0.73 22.18 3.97
CA LEU A 68 0.15 23.32 4.25
C LEU A 68 -0.27 24.57 3.46
N ALA A 69 -0.57 24.40 2.17
CA ALA A 69 -1.11 25.45 1.29
C ALA A 69 -2.52 25.93 1.71
N GLY A 70 -3.15 25.25 2.67
CA GLY A 70 -4.49 25.57 3.13
C GLY A 70 -5.55 25.34 2.06
N ARG A 71 -5.35 24.40 1.14
CA ARG A 71 -6.36 23.95 0.17
C ARG A 71 -7.29 22.89 0.76
N LEU A 72 -6.84 22.17 1.79
CA LEU A 72 -7.60 21.17 2.55
C LEU A 72 -8.08 21.72 3.91
N ARG A 73 -8.77 22.87 3.93
CA ARG A 73 -9.27 23.50 5.18
C ARG A 73 -10.52 22.83 5.75
N ARG A 74 -11.32 22.18 4.90
CA ARG A 74 -12.53 21.47 5.35
C ARG A 74 -12.11 20.13 5.94
N GLY A 75 -12.29 19.96 7.24
CA GLY A 75 -11.92 18.70 7.92
C GLY A 75 -12.55 17.47 7.28
N ALA A 76 -13.78 17.58 6.77
CA ALA A 76 -14.45 16.51 6.02
C ALA A 76 -13.74 16.14 4.72
N ALA A 77 -13.18 17.11 3.98
CA ALA A 77 -12.48 16.83 2.72
C ALA A 77 -11.14 16.12 2.95
N LEU A 78 -10.40 16.53 4.00
CA LEU A 78 -9.17 15.84 4.40
C LEU A 78 -9.46 14.43 4.92
N ALA A 79 -10.49 14.28 5.76
CA ALA A 79 -10.90 12.97 6.26
C ALA A 79 -11.32 12.04 5.12
N LEU A 80 -12.14 12.52 4.18
CA LEU A 80 -12.55 11.73 3.01
C LEU A 80 -11.35 11.34 2.13
N ALA A 81 -10.41 12.25 1.90
CA ALA A 81 -9.20 11.96 1.14
C ALA A 81 -8.34 10.87 1.82
N ILE A 82 -8.14 10.97 3.13
CA ILE A 82 -7.41 9.97 3.92
C ILE A 82 -8.13 8.61 3.91
N VAL A 83 -9.45 8.60 4.10
CA VAL A 83 -10.23 7.35 4.06
C VAL A 83 -10.17 6.70 2.69
N ALA A 84 -10.40 7.47 1.62
CA ALA A 84 -10.33 6.97 0.25
C ALA A 84 -8.94 6.42 -0.06
N ALA A 85 -7.87 7.14 0.29
CA ALA A 85 -6.51 6.70 0.04
C ALA A 85 -6.10 5.51 0.93
N GLY A 86 -6.63 5.46 2.16
CA GLY A 86 -6.49 4.32 3.05
C GLY A 86 -7.09 3.04 2.48
N LEU A 87 -8.30 3.13 1.94
CA LEU A 87 -8.99 1.97 1.34
C LEU A 87 -8.39 1.55 0.00
N LEU A 88 -8.06 2.51 -0.86
CA LEU A 88 -7.63 2.23 -2.24
C LEU A 88 -6.14 1.93 -2.38
N VAL A 89 -5.31 2.40 -1.43
CA VAL A 89 -3.85 2.27 -1.53
C VAL A 89 -3.29 1.53 -0.32
N VAL A 90 -3.53 2.02 0.90
CA VAL A 90 -2.89 1.46 2.10
C VAL A 90 -3.37 0.04 2.40
N ALA A 91 -4.68 -0.20 2.35
CA ALA A 91 -5.26 -1.52 2.60
C ALA A 91 -4.72 -2.59 1.63
N PRO A 92 -4.75 -2.42 0.29
CA PRO A 92 -4.17 -3.42 -0.61
C PRO A 92 -2.65 -3.52 -0.48
N MET A 93 -1.94 -2.43 -0.16
CA MET A 93 -0.50 -2.45 0.04
C MET A 93 -0.08 -3.29 1.26
N VAL A 94 -0.91 -3.36 2.30
CA VAL A 94 -0.70 -4.23 3.47
C VAL A 94 -1.21 -5.65 3.22
N ALA A 95 -2.33 -5.79 2.53
CA ALA A 95 -2.99 -7.08 2.33
C ALA A 95 -2.27 -7.99 1.33
N LEU A 96 -1.76 -7.44 0.21
CA LEU A 96 -1.15 -8.23 -0.86
C LEU A 96 0.11 -8.99 -0.37
N PRO A 97 1.09 -8.37 0.29
CA PRO A 97 2.28 -9.09 0.77
C PRO A 97 1.94 -10.15 1.83
N GLY A 98 0.91 -9.91 2.65
CA GLY A 98 0.44 -10.85 3.68
C GLY A 98 -0.48 -11.96 3.16
N CYS A 99 -0.93 -11.89 1.90
CA CYS A 99 -1.90 -12.82 1.33
C CYS A 99 -1.48 -14.30 1.45
N PRO A 100 -0.21 -14.66 1.20
CA PRO A 100 0.19 -16.06 1.30
C PRO A 100 0.05 -16.65 2.71
N GLY A 101 0.19 -15.85 3.75
CA GLY A 101 0.01 -16.27 5.15
C GLY A 101 -1.45 -16.27 5.62
N SER A 102 -2.40 -15.79 4.80
CA SER A 102 -3.81 -15.66 5.17
C SER A 102 -4.68 -16.69 4.44
N PRO A 103 -5.35 -17.63 5.15
CA PRO A 103 -6.19 -18.63 4.52
C PRO A 103 -7.38 -17.99 3.78
N ALA A 104 -7.92 -16.89 4.32
CA ALA A 104 -9.00 -16.16 3.69
C ALA A 104 -8.55 -15.46 2.38
N CYS A 105 -7.36 -14.86 2.37
CA CYS A 105 -6.83 -14.22 1.17
C CYS A 105 -6.47 -15.25 0.09
N ARG A 106 -5.88 -16.38 0.51
CA ARG A 106 -5.58 -17.50 -0.39
C ARG A 106 -6.85 -18.03 -1.06
N ALA A 107 -7.88 -18.33 -0.29
CA ALA A 107 -9.16 -18.80 -0.84
C ALA A 107 -9.79 -17.79 -1.81
N ALA A 108 -9.73 -16.50 -1.49
CA ALA A 108 -10.23 -15.44 -2.38
C ALA A 108 -9.43 -15.33 -3.68
N TYR A 109 -8.10 -15.41 -3.61
CA TYR A 109 -7.23 -15.40 -4.79
C TYR A 109 -7.52 -16.61 -5.69
N GLU A 110 -7.60 -17.80 -5.13
CA GLU A 110 -7.88 -19.04 -5.88
C GLU A 110 -9.27 -19.00 -6.53
N ALA A 111 -10.28 -18.47 -5.83
CA ALA A 111 -11.62 -18.29 -6.36
C ALA A 111 -11.67 -17.26 -7.51
N LEU A 112 -10.89 -16.18 -7.43
CA LEU A 112 -10.87 -15.11 -8.43
C LEU A 112 -10.03 -15.45 -9.67
N THR A 113 -8.93 -16.16 -9.49
CA THR A 113 -7.97 -16.45 -10.56
C THR A 113 -8.10 -17.86 -11.13
N GLY A 114 -8.77 -18.77 -10.42
CA GLY A 114 -8.83 -20.19 -10.77
C GLY A 114 -7.50 -20.92 -10.65
N ARG A 115 -6.48 -20.31 -10.02
CA ARG A 115 -5.13 -20.86 -9.86
C ARG A 115 -4.83 -21.06 -8.38
N VAL A 116 -4.21 -22.19 -8.04
CA VAL A 116 -3.68 -22.44 -6.71
C VAL A 116 -2.61 -21.40 -6.40
N LEU A 117 -2.65 -20.82 -5.19
CA LEU A 117 -1.69 -19.80 -4.78
C LEU A 117 -0.31 -20.43 -4.51
N ASP A 118 0.55 -20.44 -5.53
CA ASP A 118 1.94 -20.84 -5.40
C ASP A 118 2.83 -19.63 -5.06
N HIS A 119 3.34 -19.66 -3.84
CA HIS A 119 4.20 -18.65 -3.22
C HIS A 119 5.51 -19.28 -2.71
N GLY A 120 5.91 -20.44 -3.24
CA GLY A 120 7.21 -21.06 -2.98
C GLY A 120 7.35 -21.78 -1.63
N ILE A 121 6.27 -21.92 -0.85
CA ILE A 121 6.26 -22.76 0.36
C ILE A 121 5.55 -24.08 0.01
N GLY A 122 6.32 -25.14 -0.23
CA GLY A 122 5.81 -26.49 -0.45
C GLY A 122 6.44 -27.29 -1.60
N GLY A 123 7.77 -27.28 -1.70
CA GLY A 123 8.53 -28.33 -2.41
C GLY A 123 8.84 -29.49 -1.48
#